data_AF-A0A8T2CDZ6-F1
#
_entry.id   AF-A0A8T2CDZ6-F1
#
_cell.length_a   1.000
_cell.length_b   1.000
_cell.length_c   1.000
_cell.angle_alpha   90.00
_cell.angle_beta   90.00
_cell.angle_gamma   90.00
#
_symmetry.space_group_name_H-M   'P 1'
#
loop_
_entity.id
_entity.type
_entity.pdbx_description
1 polymer ?
#
loop_
_entity_poly.entity_id
_entity_poly.type
_entity_poly.pdbx_seq_one_letter_code
_entity_poly.pdbx_strand_id
1 'polypeptide(L)'
;MNRENTLDSIPIDLFLEIFSRLPTKSVGRCRCVSKQWASFLGRQDFIELFLTRSSTRPRLLFALKPNGGGGEWFLYSSPQTHNPYEKSIVVAADFHTKFPESQG
;
A
#
# COMPACT_ATOMS: atom_id res chain seq x y z
N MET A 1 8.43 -26.39 23.20
CA MET A 1 7.21 -25.58 23.43
C MET A 1 6.97 -24.80 22.15
N ASN A 2 6.09 -25.32 21.30
CA ASN A 2 5.96 -24.89 19.90
C ASN A 2 4.95 -23.74 19.87
N ARG A 3 5.44 -22.49 19.92
CA ARG A 3 4.57 -21.31 19.86
C ARG A 3 3.87 -21.31 18.50
N GLU A 4 2.59 -21.65 18.54
CA GLU A 4 1.49 -21.31 17.65
C GLU A 4 1.90 -20.45 16.44
N ASN A 5 2.37 -21.12 15.37
CA ASN A 5 2.65 -20.50 14.08
C ASN A 5 1.41 -20.49 13.17
N THR A 6 0.21 -20.44 13.75
CA THR A 6 -1.05 -20.56 13.03
C THR A 6 -2.03 -19.46 13.41
N LEU A 7 -2.68 -18.90 12.40
CA LEU A 7 -3.84 -18.03 12.50
C LEU A 7 -5.06 -18.86 12.14
N ASP A 8 -5.89 -19.21 13.12
CA ASP A 8 -7.14 -19.94 12.88
C ASP A 8 -6.96 -21.21 12.02
N SER A 9 -5.92 -22.00 12.33
CA SER A 9 -5.49 -23.23 11.61
C SER A 9 -4.76 -23.04 10.28
N ILE A 10 -4.59 -21.80 9.81
CA ILE A 10 -3.79 -21.49 8.61
C ILE A 10 -2.35 -21.14 9.04
N PRO A 11 -1.31 -21.69 8.40
CA PRO A 11 0.07 -21.28 8.61
C PRO A 11 0.25 -19.76 8.44
N ILE A 12 0.94 -19.12 9.38
CA ILE A 12 1.18 -17.66 9.33
C ILE A 12 1.83 -17.25 8.01
N ASP A 13 2.77 -18.04 7.49
CA ASP A 13 3.49 -17.68 6.27
C ASP A 13 2.55 -17.52 5.07
N LEU A 14 1.54 -18.39 4.95
CA LEU A 14 0.51 -18.29 3.92
C LEU A 14 -0.39 -17.06 4.13
N PHE A 15 -0.70 -16.76 5.40
CA PHE A 15 -1.42 -15.55 5.75
C PHE A 15 -0.62 -14.32 5.28
N LEU A 16 0.62 -14.16 5.74
CA LEU A 16 1.49 -13.04 5.36
C LEU A 16 1.64 -12.94 3.84
N GLU A 17 1.77 -14.06 3.14
CA GLU A 17 1.82 -14.09 1.68
C GLU A 17 0.55 -13.51 1.06
N ILE A 18 -0.65 -13.90 1.51
CA ILE A 18 -1.93 -13.37 1.03
C ILE A 18 -2.02 -11.85 1.28
N PHE A 19 -1.74 -11.40 2.51
CA PHE A 19 -1.80 -9.98 2.86
C PHE A 19 -0.78 -9.14 2.10
N SER A 20 0.37 -9.72 1.75
CA SER A 20 1.39 -9.04 0.94
C SER A 20 0.88 -8.65 -0.46
N ARG A 21 -0.19 -9.31 -0.94
CA ARG A 21 -0.77 -9.04 -2.27
C ARG A 21 -1.91 -8.02 -2.24
N LEU A 22 -2.40 -7.64 -1.06
CA LEU A 22 -3.53 -6.73 -0.90
C LEU A 22 -3.09 -5.26 -0.98
N PRO A 23 -3.99 -4.33 -1.39
CA PRO A 23 -3.71 -2.91 -1.29
C PRO A 23 -3.48 -2.46 0.15
N THR A 24 -2.63 -1.44 0.36
CA THR A 24 -2.28 -0.91 1.69
C THR A 24 -3.51 -0.53 2.53
N LYS A 25 -4.53 0.09 1.91
CA LYS A 25 -5.79 0.45 2.59
C LYS A 25 -6.53 -0.79 3.13
N SER A 26 -6.54 -1.89 2.38
CA SER A 26 -7.17 -3.14 2.79
C SER A 26 -6.41 -3.78 3.95
N VAL A 27 -5.07 -3.85 3.87
CA VAL A 27 -4.22 -4.35 4.96
C VAL A 27 -4.44 -3.55 6.24
N GLY A 28 -4.53 -2.21 6.13
CA GLY A 28 -4.83 -1.33 7.25
C GLY A 28 -6.16 -1.65 7.93
N ARG A 29 -7.23 -1.92 7.15
CA ARG A 29 -8.52 -2.37 7.70
C ARG A 29 -8.43 -3.74 8.37
N CYS A 30 -7.66 -4.67 7.81
CA CYS A 30 -7.48 -6.01 8.35
C CYS A 30 -6.78 -6.01 9.73
N ARG A 31 -5.94 -5.01 10.02
CA ARG A 31 -5.38 -4.82 11.38
C ARG A 31 -6.46 -4.58 12.43
N CYS A 32 -7.64 -4.08 12.05
CA CYS A 32 -8.73 -3.81 12.99
C CYS A 32 -9.61 -5.03 13.28
N VAL A 33 -9.40 -6.17 12.59
CA VAL A 33 -10.24 -7.37 12.73
C VAL A 33 -10.02 -8.06 14.08
N SER A 34 -8.77 -8.18 14.52
CA SER A 34 -8.44 -8.74 15.84
C SER A 34 -7.04 -8.32 16.31
N LYS A 35 -6.77 -8.45 17.61
CA LYS A 35 -5.43 -8.20 18.19
C LYS A 35 -4.37 -9.09 17.56
N GLN A 36 -4.74 -10.32 17.23
CA GLN A 36 -3.84 -11.29 16.62
C GLN A 36 -3.46 -10.86 15.21
N TRP A 37 -4.44 -10.43 14.40
CA TRP A 37 -4.19 -9.90 13.06
C TRP A 37 -3.37 -8.61 13.10
N ALA A 38 -3.66 -7.71 14.04
CA ALA A 38 -2.89 -6.48 14.26
C ALA A 38 -1.41 -6.78 14.55
N SER A 39 -1.14 -7.81 15.35
CA SER A 39 0.21 -8.29 15.69
C SER A 39 0.93 -8.82 14.45
N PHE A 40 0.31 -9.75 13.71
CA PHE A 40 0.94 -10.37 12.54
C PHE A 40 1.22 -9.39 11.41
N LEU A 41 0.26 -8.54 11.08
CA LEU A 41 0.42 -7.49 10.07
C LEU A 41 1.32 -6.33 10.54
N GLY A 42 1.70 -6.31 11.83
CA GLY A 42 2.65 -5.37 12.40
C GLY A 42 4.07 -5.93 12.53
N ARG A 43 4.31 -7.21 12.19
CA ARG A 43 5.65 -7.80 12.27
C ARG A 43 6.57 -7.22 11.20
N GLN A 44 7.85 -7.12 11.54
CA GLN A 44 8.88 -6.56 10.67
C GLN A 44 9.05 -7.36 9.36
N ASP A 45 8.99 -8.68 9.43
CA ASP A 45 9.11 -9.57 8.26
C ASP A 45 7.96 -9.38 7.26
N PHE A 46 6.74 -9.18 7.76
CA PHE A 46 5.60 -8.82 6.91
C PHE A 46 5.79 -7.45 6.25
N ILE A 47 6.23 -6.45 7.00
CA ILE A 47 6.46 -5.10 6.47
C ILE A 47 7.53 -5.14 5.36
N GLU A 48 8.63 -5.85 5.58
CA GLU A 48 9.70 -6.01 4.58
C GLU A 48 9.21 -6.76 3.33
N LEU A 49 8.44 -7.85 3.51
CA LEU A 49 7.83 -8.58 2.41
C LEU A 49 6.88 -7.70 1.59
N PHE A 50 6.02 -6.94 2.28
CA PHE A 50 5.05 -6.02 1.67
C PHE A 50 5.75 -4.92 0.86
N LEU A 51 6.80 -4.31 1.43
CA LEU A 51 7.59 -3.26 0.77
C LEU A 51 8.39 -3.80 -0.43
N THR A 52 9.04 -4.95 -0.28
CA THR A 52 9.79 -5.62 -1.35
C THR A 52 8.88 -5.91 -2.54
N ARG A 53 7.70 -6.49 -2.28
CA ARG A 53 6.73 -6.77 -3.33
C ARG A 53 6.19 -5.49 -3.96
N SER A 54 5.90 -4.45 -3.17
CA SER A 54 5.44 -3.16 -3.68
C SER A 54 6.48 -2.48 -4.59
N SER A 55 7.77 -2.66 -4.30
CA SER A 55 8.88 -2.08 -5.07
C SER A 55 9.01 -2.66 -6.48
N THR A 56 8.50 -3.86 -6.73
CA THR A 56 8.47 -4.47 -8.08
C THR A 56 7.39 -3.88 -9.00
N ARG A 57 6.55 -2.98 -8.48
CA ARG A 57 5.45 -2.33 -9.19
C ARG A 57 5.66 -0.82 -9.19
N PRO A 58 6.56 -0.30 -10.04
CA PRO A 58 6.85 1.13 -10.06
C PRO A 58 5.59 1.94 -10.34
N ARG A 59 5.45 3.05 -9.60
CA ARG A 59 4.33 3.99 -9.72
C ARG A 59 4.90 5.41 -9.79
N LEU A 60 4.37 6.21 -10.72
CA LEU A 60 4.62 7.64 -10.77
C LEU A 60 3.75 8.30 -9.72
N LEU A 61 4.37 9.00 -8.77
CA LEU A 61 3.69 9.82 -7.77
C LEU A 61 3.79 11.29 -8.19
N PHE A 62 2.67 12.01 -8.22
CA PHE A 62 2.65 13.43 -8.54
C PHE A 62 1.65 14.18 -7.67
N ALA A 63 1.98 15.43 -7.37
CA ALA A 63 1.14 16.35 -6.61
C ALA A 63 0.59 17.43 -7.54
N LEU A 64 -0.70 17.73 -7.45
CA LEU A 64 -1.34 18.82 -8.20
C LEU A 64 -1.90 19.86 -7.23
N LYS A 65 -1.69 21.14 -7.57
CA LYS A 65 -2.29 22.29 -6.88
C LYS A 65 -3.25 22.97 -7.86
N PRO A 66 -4.58 22.92 -7.64
CA PRO A 66 -5.53 23.62 -8.48
C PRO A 66 -5.35 25.15 -8.33
N ASN A 67 -5.42 25.90 -9.44
CA ASN A 67 -5.29 27.37 -9.44
C ASN A 67 -6.50 28.12 -8.83
N GLY A 68 -7.32 27.45 -8.00
CA GLY A 68 -8.65 27.92 -7.55
C GLY A 68 -8.77 28.29 -6.07
N GLY A 69 -7.67 28.60 -5.37
CA GLY A 69 -7.73 29.23 -4.03
C GLY A 69 -7.77 28.30 -2.82
N GLY A 70 -7.86 26.99 -3.00
CA GLY A 70 -7.58 26.05 -1.91
C GLY A 70 -6.08 25.82 -1.82
N GLY A 71 -5.44 26.21 -0.71
CA GLY A 71 -4.02 25.88 -0.41
C GLY A 71 -3.80 24.38 -0.16
N GLU A 72 -4.51 23.52 -0.88
CA GLU A 72 -4.47 22.06 -0.75
C GLU A 72 -3.67 21.46 -1.91
N TRP A 73 -2.75 20.57 -1.58
CA TRP A 73 -2.09 19.70 -2.54
C TRP A 73 -2.84 18.37 -2.65
N PHE A 74 -2.98 17.87 -3.87
CA PHE A 74 -3.65 16.61 -4.17
C PHE A 74 -2.62 15.60 -4.66
N LEU A 75 -2.49 14.46 -3.96
CA LEU A 75 -1.57 13.40 -4.33
C LEU A 75 -2.25 12.35 -5.19
N TYR A 76 -1.63 12.05 -6.32
CA TYR A 76 -2.04 11.04 -7.27
C TYR A 76 -0.90 10.07 -7.52
N SER A 77 -1.22 8.79 -7.76
CA SER A 77 -0.23 7.87 -8.31
C SER A 77 -0.77 7.08 -9.50
N SER A 78 0.09 6.83 -10.48
CA SER A 78 -0.25 6.03 -11.65
C SER A 78 0.73 4.87 -11.81
N PRO A 79 0.27 3.64 -12.14
CA PRO A 79 1.13 2.53 -12.52
C PRO A 79 2.08 2.91 -13.66
N GLN A 80 3.37 2.60 -13.51
CA GLN A 80 4.36 2.77 -14.57
C GLN A 80 4.72 1.40 -15.14
N THR A 81 4.32 1.11 -16.38
CA THR A 81 4.73 -0.14 -17.04
C THR A 81 6.17 0.01 -17.54
N HIS A 82 7.06 -0.90 -17.14
CA HIS A 82 8.47 -0.92 -17.60
C HIS A 82 8.63 -1.67 -18.94
N ASN A 83 7.57 -1.75 -19.75
CA ASN A 83 7.65 -2.39 -21.06
C ASN A 83 7.84 -1.31 -22.14
N PRO A 84 9.05 -1.18 -22.73
CA PRO A 84 9.33 -0.17 -23.76
C PRO A 84 8.54 -0.39 -25.06
N TYR A 85 7.89 -1.54 -25.23
CA TYR A 85 7.04 -1.87 -26.38
C TYR A 85 5.54 -1.69 -26.13
N GLU A 86 5.12 -1.51 -24.88
CA GLU A 86 3.75 -1.09 -24.57
C GLU A 86 3.64 0.42 -24.74
N LYS A 87 3.06 0.84 -25.86
CA LYS A 87 2.66 2.23 -26.09
C LYS A 87 1.71 2.65 -24.97
N SER A 88 2.20 3.49 -24.05
CA SER A 88 1.50 4.19 -22.97
C SER A 88 -0.01 4.03 -23.00
N ILE A 89 -0.53 3.01 -22.30
CA ILE A 89 -1.96 2.95 -22.00
C ILE A 89 -2.26 4.18 -21.13
N VAL A 90 -3.29 4.94 -21.47
CA VAL A 90 -3.80 6.00 -20.58
C VAL A 90 -4.31 5.28 -19.33
N VAL A 91 -3.52 5.28 -18.26
CA VAL A 91 -3.91 4.67 -16.99
C VAL A 91 -4.53 5.73 -16.09
N ALA A 92 -5.71 5.43 -15.53
CA ALA A 92 -6.32 6.28 -14.52
C ALA A 92 -5.39 6.40 -13.30
N ALA A 93 -5.16 7.62 -12.82
CA ALA A 93 -4.37 7.85 -11.63
C ALA A 93 -5.22 7.62 -10.37
N ASP A 94 -4.68 6.87 -9.42
CA ASP A 94 -5.28 6.66 -8.11
C ASP A 94 -5.09 7.90 -7.24
N PHE A 95 -6.18 8.44 -6.69
CA PHE A 95 -6.14 9.51 -5.71
C PHE A 95 -5.78 8.97 -4.31
N HIS A 96 -4.78 9.58 -3.67
CA HIS A 96 -4.29 9.14 -2.37
C HIS A 96 -4.88 9.96 -1.23
N THR A 97 -4.49 11.23 -1.14
CA THR A 97 -4.82 12.12 -0.01
C THR A 97 -4.73 13.59 -0.42
N LYS A 98 -5.26 14.47 0.45
CA LYS A 98 -5.00 15.93 0.41
C LYS A 98 -4.20 16.33 1.63
N PHE A 99 -3.38 17.36 1.51
CA PHE A 99 -2.74 17.98 2.67
C PHE A 99 -2.70 19.52 2.55
N PRO A 100 -2.83 20.24 3.68
CA PRO A 100 -2.77 21.69 3.69
C PRO A 100 -1.33 22.17 3.45
N GLU A 101 -1.19 23.32 2.79
CA GLU A 101 0.07 24.03 2.66
C GLU A 101 0.57 24.46 4.05
N SER A 102 1.76 24.00 4.43
CA SER A 102 2.40 24.46 5.66
C SER A 102 2.78 25.92 5.49
N GLN A 103 2.15 26.82 6.26
CA GLN A 103 2.65 28.19 6.40
C GLN A 103 3.95 28.12 7.21
N GLY A 104 5.07 28.39 6.54
CA GLY A 104 6.38 28.56 7.17
C GLY A 104 6.51 29.89 7.88
#